data_AF-A0A2V5VS99-F1
#
_entry.id   AF-A0A2V5VS99-F1
#
_cell.length_a   1.000
_cell.length_b   1.000
_cell.length_c   1.000
_cell.angle_alpha   90.00
_cell.angle_beta   90.00
_cell.angle_gamma   90.00
#
_symmetry.space_group_name_H-M   'P 1'
#
loop_
_entity.id
_entity.type
_entity.pdbx_description
1 polymer ?
#
loop_
_entity_poly.entity_id
_entity_poly.type
_entity_poly.pdbx_seq_one_letter_code
_entity_poly.pdbx_strand_id
1 'polypeptide(L)'
;MRVMEKLGFERRERFYAGAQAGWGAQILEQPVEGIVVFADVDLLPEETEIDFSRAPLPPTPRLGTIGLWVGLHGESFLEAGMHHLEARFDFPLVREQLRGLCINGMPPFSDFEFLKQAFTEGERWPVRRERAEKLLRGGLITEAQFQEFVSEKAIGSHLETLQRRGGFKGFNQKSVSAIIAATDPRTQSVSHA
;
A
#
# COMPACT_ATOMS: atom_id res chain seq x y z
N MET A 1 3.97 -0.63 15.82
CA MET A 1 4.94 -1.74 15.79
C MET A 1 4.82 -2.72 16.96
N ARG A 2 4.63 -2.27 18.22
CA ARG A 2 4.57 -3.16 19.41
C ARG A 2 3.69 -4.42 19.29
N VAL A 3 2.56 -4.32 18.58
CA VAL A 3 1.67 -5.47 18.37
C VAL A 3 2.36 -6.56 17.55
N MET A 4 3.09 -6.21 16.49
CA MET A 4 3.85 -7.15 15.67
C MET A 4 4.98 -7.80 16.48
N GLU A 5 5.69 -7.02 17.30
CA GLU A 5 6.74 -7.56 18.19
C GLU A 5 6.19 -8.61 19.17
N LYS A 6 4.98 -8.38 19.72
CA LYS A 6 4.31 -9.36 20.58
C LYS A 6 3.91 -10.64 19.84
N LEU A 7 3.76 -10.58 18.52
CA LEU A 7 3.48 -11.72 17.65
C LEU A 7 4.76 -12.40 17.12
N GLY A 8 5.93 -12.01 17.63
CA GLY A 8 7.21 -12.62 17.26
C GLY A 8 7.84 -12.06 15.99
N PHE A 9 7.39 -10.89 15.52
CA PHE A 9 8.07 -10.19 14.43
C PHE A 9 9.24 -9.35 14.94
N GLU A 10 10.32 -9.36 14.18
CA GLU A 10 11.53 -8.57 14.42
C GLU A 10 11.61 -7.42 13.42
N ARG A 11 12.04 -6.23 13.86
CA ARG A 11 12.31 -5.11 12.94
C ARG A 11 13.59 -5.41 12.15
N ARG A 12 13.53 -5.27 10.82
CA ARG A 12 14.69 -5.46 9.94
C ARG A 12 15.34 -4.11 9.60
N GLU A 13 14.75 -3.35 8.68
CA GLU A 13 15.19 -2.00 8.32
C GLU A 13 14.02 -1.04 8.16
N ARG A 14 14.33 0.27 8.23
CA ARG A 14 13.46 1.32 7.73
C ARG A 14 13.78 1.51 6.24
N PHE A 15 12.75 1.50 5.40
CA PHE A 15 12.85 1.69 3.97
C PHE A 15 12.25 3.03 3.58
N TYR A 16 12.94 3.79 2.73
CA TYR A 16 12.43 5.03 2.14
C TYR A 16 13.02 5.19 0.75
N ALA A 17 12.19 5.48 -0.25
CA ALA A 17 12.56 5.55 -1.66
C ALA A 17 13.15 6.92 -2.07
N GLY A 18 13.90 7.55 -1.17
CA GLY A 18 14.45 8.90 -1.29
C GLY A 18 13.45 10.02 -0.95
N ALA A 19 13.97 11.25 -0.84
CA ALA A 19 13.20 12.41 -0.35
C ALA A 19 11.93 12.73 -1.15
N GLN A 20 11.87 12.37 -2.43
CA GLN A 20 10.72 12.67 -3.29
C GLN A 20 9.62 11.60 -3.26
N ALA A 21 9.82 10.50 -2.54
CA ALA A 21 8.85 9.40 -2.53
C ALA A 21 7.56 9.76 -1.78
N GLY A 22 7.66 10.55 -0.71
CA GLY A 22 6.50 10.91 0.13
C GLY A 22 6.00 9.75 1.02
N TRP A 23 6.74 8.65 1.10
CA TRP A 23 6.39 7.48 1.89
C TRP A 23 7.64 6.73 2.39
N GLY A 24 7.44 5.91 3.43
CA GLY A 24 8.41 4.95 3.92
C GLY A 24 7.75 3.74 4.54
N ALA A 25 8.56 2.75 4.93
CA ALA A 25 8.10 1.51 5.54
C ALA A 25 9.01 1.13 6.71
N GLN A 26 8.42 0.61 7.78
CA GLN A 26 9.16 -0.28 8.68
C GLN A 26 8.98 -1.71 8.19
N ILE A 27 10.08 -2.37 7.82
CA ILE A 27 10.05 -3.79 7.43
C ILE A 27 10.18 -4.63 8.69
N LEU A 28 9.27 -5.59 8.87
CA LEU A 28 9.34 -6.57 9.95
C LEU A 28 9.34 -7.99 9.38
N GLU A 29 10.04 -8.91 10.05
CA GLU A 29 10.11 -10.32 9.65
C GLU A 29 9.69 -11.24 10.80
N GLN A 30 8.91 -12.27 10.48
CA GLN A 30 8.64 -13.39 11.38
C GLN A 30 9.61 -14.52 10.99
N PRO A 31 10.57 -14.90 11.87
CA PRO A 31 11.68 -15.77 11.49
C PRO A 31 11.32 -17.27 11.36
N VAL A 32 10.18 -17.70 11.91
CA VAL A 32 9.72 -19.09 11.91
C VAL A 32 8.83 -19.38 10.70
N GLU A 33 7.86 -18.52 10.43
CA GLU A 33 6.85 -18.65 9.37
C GLU A 33 7.29 -17.99 8.05
N GLY A 34 8.37 -17.19 8.08
CA GLY A 34 8.89 -16.52 6.89
C GLY A 34 7.98 -15.41 6.36
N ILE A 35 7.16 -14.80 7.22
CA ILE A 35 6.27 -13.69 6.86
C ILE A 35 7.05 -12.38 6.94
N VAL A 36 6.90 -11.53 5.93
CA VAL A 36 7.47 -10.18 5.90
C VAL A 36 6.33 -9.17 5.86
N VAL A 37 6.39 -8.17 6.74
CA VAL A 37 5.42 -7.07 6.81
C VAL A 37 6.10 -5.78 6.40
N PHE A 38 5.49 -5.09 5.45
CA PHE A 38 5.79 -3.71 5.10
C PHE A 38 4.76 -2.83 5.81
N ALA A 39 5.18 -2.18 6.90
CA ALA A 39 4.33 -1.25 7.62
C ALA A 39 4.55 0.16 7.05
N ASP A 40 3.83 0.43 5.97
CA ASP A 40 3.92 1.66 5.19
C ASP A 40 3.33 2.87 5.94
N VAL A 41 3.94 4.03 5.76
CA VAL A 41 3.49 5.33 6.27
C VAL A 41 3.75 6.42 5.22
N ASP A 42 2.92 7.47 5.21
CA ASP A 42 3.33 8.73 4.59
C ASP A 42 4.56 9.26 5.33
N LEU A 43 5.55 9.77 4.59
CA LEU A 43 6.82 10.23 5.15
C LEU A 43 7.34 11.43 4.37
N LEU A 44 7.42 12.59 5.04
CA LEU A 44 7.98 13.81 4.47
C LEU A 44 9.52 13.76 4.41
N PRO A 45 10.16 14.54 3.52
CA PRO A 45 11.62 14.59 3.41
C PRO A 45 12.34 14.84 4.74
N GLU A 46 11.82 15.76 5.54
CA GLU A 46 12.37 16.15 6.85
C GLU A 46 12.14 15.09 7.95
N GLU A 47 11.23 14.15 7.72
CA GLU A 47 10.86 13.12 8.69
C GLU A 47 11.70 11.84 8.57
N THR A 48 12.57 11.72 7.53
CA THR A 48 13.39 10.52 7.32
C THR A 48 14.35 10.22 8.48
N GLU A 49 14.76 11.26 9.22
CA GLU A 49 15.62 11.14 10.39
C GLU A 49 14.85 10.64 11.64
N ILE A 50 13.52 10.72 11.64
CA ILE A 50 12.69 10.24 12.74
C ILE A 50 12.60 8.70 12.69
N ASP A 51 12.89 8.04 13.81
CA ASP A 51 12.58 6.61 13.96
C ASP A 51 11.08 6.43 14.20
N PHE A 52 10.29 6.53 13.13
CA PHE A 52 8.84 6.37 13.14
C PHE A 52 8.38 4.97 13.57
N SER A 53 9.30 4.00 13.65
CA SER A 53 9.01 2.66 14.19
C SER A 53 8.90 2.65 15.72
N ARG A 54 9.35 3.73 16.37
CA ARG A 54 9.41 3.91 17.83
C ARG A 54 8.70 5.16 18.32
N ALA A 55 8.73 6.23 17.52
CA ALA A 55 8.11 7.51 17.83
C ALA A 55 7.00 7.82 16.79
N PRO A 56 5.91 8.50 17.19
CA PRO A 56 4.92 8.96 16.22
C PRO A 56 5.52 10.05 15.31
N LEU A 57 5.08 10.07 14.05
CA LEU A 57 5.30 11.19 13.15
C LEU A 57 4.41 12.38 13.57
N PRO A 58 4.86 13.63 13.35
CA PRO A 58 4.03 14.78 13.60
C PRO A 58 2.80 14.79 12.67
N PRO A 59 1.69 15.43 13.05
CA PRO A 59 0.56 15.61 12.15
C PRO A 59 0.95 16.43 10.91
N THR A 60 0.50 15.98 9.73
CA THR A 60 0.70 16.68 8.45
C THR A 60 -0.60 17.34 7.97
N PRO A 61 -0.53 18.53 7.33
CA PRO A 61 -1.70 19.16 6.73
C PRO A 61 -2.14 18.50 5.42
N ARG A 62 -1.40 17.49 4.91
CA ARG A 62 -1.70 16.79 3.66
C ARG A 62 -1.41 15.31 3.78
N LEU A 63 -2.22 14.49 3.11
CA LEU A 63 -2.03 13.04 3.04
C LEU A 63 -1.41 12.63 1.69
N GLY A 64 -0.45 11.72 1.76
CA GLY A 64 0.01 10.89 0.65
C GLY A 64 -0.95 9.74 0.39
N THR A 65 -0.56 8.79 -0.47
CA THR A 65 -1.40 7.63 -0.80
C THR A 65 -1.77 6.82 0.44
N ILE A 66 -0.78 6.53 1.30
CA ILE A 66 -0.94 5.59 2.41
C ILE A 66 -1.82 6.21 3.48
N GLY A 67 -1.53 7.46 3.87
CA GLY A 67 -2.33 8.15 4.87
C GLY A 67 -3.77 8.40 4.41
N LEU A 68 -3.99 8.65 3.11
CA LEU A 68 -5.35 8.78 2.58
C LEU A 68 -6.09 7.45 2.61
N TRP A 69 -5.45 6.34 2.21
CA TRP A 69 -6.05 5.01 2.29
C TRP A 69 -6.45 4.66 3.73
N VAL A 70 -5.57 4.89 4.71
CA VAL A 70 -5.86 4.71 6.15
C VAL A 70 -6.97 5.65 6.61
N GLY A 71 -6.98 6.89 6.15
CA GLY A 71 -8.02 7.86 6.46
C GLY A 71 -9.41 7.41 6.02
N LEU A 72 -9.51 6.82 4.83
CA LEU A 72 -10.77 6.36 4.24
C LEU A 72 -11.25 5.03 4.84
N HIS A 73 -10.34 4.08 5.08
CA HIS A 73 -10.72 2.71 5.44
C HIS A 73 -10.44 2.32 6.90
N GLY A 74 -9.37 2.87 7.49
CA GLY A 74 -8.80 2.46 8.77
C GLY A 74 -7.40 1.85 8.61
N GLU A 75 -6.71 1.61 9.72
CA GLU A 75 -5.37 1.00 9.66
C GLU A 75 -5.44 -0.50 9.37
N SER A 76 -4.34 -1.05 8.88
CA SER A 76 -4.34 -2.36 8.22
C SER A 76 -4.40 -3.58 9.15
N PHE A 77 -4.30 -3.40 10.47
CA PHE A 77 -4.16 -4.50 11.42
C PHE A 77 -5.43 -4.82 12.23
N LEU A 78 -6.10 -3.81 12.78
CA LEU A 78 -7.29 -3.95 13.63
C LEU A 78 -8.57 -3.39 13.00
N GLU A 79 -8.48 -2.63 11.90
CA GLU A 79 -9.62 -2.00 11.26
C GLU A 79 -9.88 -2.50 9.84
N ALA A 80 -9.14 -2.01 8.85
CA ALA A 80 -9.46 -2.18 7.43
C ALA A 80 -9.01 -3.53 6.86
N GLY A 81 -7.96 -4.13 7.43
CA GLY A 81 -7.23 -5.24 6.81
C GLY A 81 -6.11 -4.76 5.88
N MET A 82 -5.44 -5.68 5.20
CA MET A 82 -4.20 -5.39 4.47
C MET A 82 -4.44 -4.56 3.20
N HIS A 83 -3.69 -3.48 2.98
CA HIS A 83 -3.68 -2.74 1.70
C HIS A 83 -3.30 -3.65 0.51
N HIS A 84 -2.35 -4.55 0.70
CA HIS A 84 -2.15 -5.66 -0.23
C HIS A 84 -1.55 -6.88 0.48
N LEU A 85 -1.71 -8.04 -0.15
CA LEU A 85 -1.00 -9.26 0.19
C LEU A 85 -0.04 -9.60 -0.94
N GLU A 86 1.26 -9.74 -0.66
CA GLU A 86 2.25 -10.24 -1.61
C GLU A 86 2.41 -11.75 -1.47
N ALA A 87 2.39 -12.47 -2.58
CA ALA A 87 2.74 -13.89 -2.62
C ALA A 87 3.59 -14.23 -3.84
N ARG A 88 4.35 -15.34 -3.72
CA ARG A 88 5.22 -15.83 -4.79
C ARG A 88 4.46 -16.77 -5.72
N PHE A 89 4.63 -16.53 -7.03
CA PHE A 89 3.96 -17.30 -8.07
C PHE A 89 4.90 -17.59 -9.25
N ASP A 90 4.47 -18.53 -10.10
CA ASP A 90 4.83 -18.49 -11.52
C ASP A 90 4.05 -17.35 -12.18
N PHE A 91 4.76 -16.34 -12.68
CA PHE A 91 4.15 -15.06 -13.07
C PHE A 91 3.24 -15.16 -14.31
N PRO A 92 3.63 -15.82 -15.41
CA PRO A 92 2.70 -16.10 -16.50
C PRO A 92 1.46 -16.89 -16.05
N LEU A 93 1.65 -17.95 -15.27
CA LEU A 93 0.56 -18.86 -14.88
C LEU A 93 -0.46 -18.17 -13.97
N VAL A 94 0.00 -17.43 -12.94
CA VAL A 94 -0.94 -16.75 -12.02
C VAL A 94 -1.77 -15.70 -12.75
N ARG A 95 -1.17 -14.99 -13.73
CA ARG A 95 -1.91 -14.01 -14.53
C ARG A 95 -2.96 -14.67 -15.41
N GLU A 96 -2.70 -15.85 -15.95
CA GLU A 96 -3.70 -16.63 -16.68
C GLU A 96 -4.83 -17.12 -15.77
N GLN A 97 -4.48 -17.69 -14.61
CA GLN A 97 -5.44 -18.20 -13.64
C GLN A 97 -6.35 -17.09 -13.10
N LEU A 98 -5.79 -15.92 -12.73
CA LEU A 98 -6.57 -14.77 -12.26
C LEU A 98 -7.51 -14.25 -13.36
N ARG A 99 -7.06 -14.18 -14.62
CA ARG A 99 -7.96 -13.83 -15.75
C ARG A 99 -9.10 -14.83 -15.90
N GLY A 100 -8.84 -16.12 -15.71
CA GLY A 100 -9.87 -17.17 -15.71
C GLY A 100 -10.91 -17.00 -14.60
N LEU A 101 -10.56 -16.28 -13.52
CA LEU A 101 -11.45 -15.89 -12.42
C LEU A 101 -12.04 -14.49 -12.59
N CYS A 102 -11.89 -13.86 -13.75
CA CYS A 102 -12.28 -12.48 -14.02
C CYS A 102 -11.60 -11.44 -13.10
N ILE A 103 -10.40 -11.76 -12.59
CA ILE A 103 -9.56 -10.84 -11.82
C ILE A 103 -8.50 -10.28 -12.76
N ASN A 104 -8.60 -8.98 -13.03
CA ASN A 104 -7.66 -8.28 -13.89
C ASN A 104 -6.37 -7.92 -13.13
N GLY A 105 -5.26 -7.93 -13.85
CA GLY A 105 -3.96 -7.49 -13.35
C GLY A 105 -3.60 -6.11 -13.91
N MET A 106 -3.09 -5.23 -13.06
CA MET A 106 -2.44 -3.99 -13.50
C MET A 106 -1.20 -4.32 -14.37
N PRO A 107 -0.72 -3.35 -15.17
CA PRO A 107 0.58 -3.45 -15.81
C PRO A 107 1.68 -3.75 -14.77
N PRO A 108 2.64 -4.63 -15.09
CA PRO A 108 3.73 -4.93 -14.16
C PRO A 108 4.57 -3.69 -13.89
N PHE A 109 4.80 -3.37 -12.61
CA PHE A 109 5.71 -2.30 -12.21
C PHE A 109 7.17 -2.76 -12.16
N SER A 110 7.40 -4.06 -12.26
CA SER A 110 8.71 -4.70 -12.46
C SER A 110 8.54 -5.87 -13.43
N ASP A 111 9.32 -5.93 -14.51
CA ASP A 111 9.20 -6.98 -15.53
C ASP A 111 10.57 -7.52 -16.01
N PHE A 112 11.56 -7.52 -15.14
CA PHE A 112 12.88 -8.08 -15.43
C PHE A 112 12.84 -9.62 -15.45
N GLU A 113 13.81 -10.26 -16.08
CA GLU A 113 13.90 -11.74 -16.10
C GLU A 113 14.02 -12.34 -14.68
N PHE A 114 14.70 -11.64 -13.79
CA PHE A 114 14.97 -12.07 -12.41
C PHE A 114 13.94 -11.58 -11.39
N LEU A 115 13.11 -10.58 -11.75
CA LEU A 115 12.10 -10.01 -10.87
C LEU A 115 10.89 -9.53 -11.70
N LYS A 116 9.73 -10.14 -11.45
CA LYS A 116 8.46 -9.70 -12.01
C LYS A 116 7.47 -9.42 -10.88
N GLN A 117 6.80 -8.28 -10.97
CA GLN A 117 5.83 -7.84 -9.96
C GLN A 117 4.66 -7.12 -10.63
N ALA A 118 3.45 -7.45 -10.20
CA ALA A 118 2.23 -6.75 -10.60
C ALA A 118 1.17 -6.87 -9.51
N PHE A 119 0.37 -5.83 -9.36
CA PHE A 119 -0.87 -5.88 -8.57
C PHE A 119 -2.03 -6.38 -9.43
N THR A 120 -3.03 -6.95 -8.79
CA THR A 120 -4.39 -6.97 -9.36
C THR A 120 -4.95 -5.55 -9.42
N GLU A 121 -5.97 -5.35 -10.25
CA GLU A 121 -6.87 -4.21 -10.04
C GLU A 121 -7.39 -4.25 -8.59
N GLY A 122 -7.52 -3.08 -7.99
CA GLY A 122 -7.93 -2.97 -6.60
C GLY A 122 -9.41 -3.20 -6.42
N GLU A 123 -9.77 -3.82 -5.31
CA GLU A 123 -11.16 -3.87 -4.90
C GLU A 123 -11.70 -2.44 -4.67
N ARG A 124 -13.02 -2.26 -4.81
CA ARG A 124 -13.68 -0.99 -4.48
C ARG A 124 -14.52 -1.16 -3.22
N TRP A 125 -14.09 -0.52 -2.13
CA TRP A 125 -14.70 -0.64 -0.82
C TRP A 125 -15.56 0.58 -0.48
N PRO A 126 -16.77 0.38 0.07
CA PRO A 126 -17.57 1.47 0.62
C PRO A 126 -16.79 2.28 1.66
N VAL A 127 -16.73 3.60 1.47
CA VAL A 127 -16.13 4.50 2.45
C VAL A 127 -17.19 4.88 3.48
N ARG A 128 -16.88 4.72 4.77
CA ARG A 128 -17.76 5.17 5.85
C ARG A 128 -17.85 6.69 5.83
N ARG A 129 -19.07 7.23 5.73
CA ARG A 129 -19.31 8.67 5.62
C ARG A 129 -18.64 9.44 6.75
N GLU A 130 -18.68 8.94 7.99
CA GLU A 130 -18.07 9.62 9.14
C GLU A 130 -16.54 9.81 9.00
N ARG A 131 -15.86 8.89 8.30
CA ARG A 131 -14.42 9.00 8.02
C ARG A 131 -14.15 10.06 6.97
N ALA A 132 -14.89 10.02 5.86
CA ALA A 132 -14.76 11.01 4.80
C ALA A 132 -15.09 12.42 5.32
N GLU A 133 -16.09 12.58 6.17
CA GLU A 133 -16.42 13.87 6.80
C GLU A 133 -15.31 14.37 7.71
N LYS A 134 -14.65 13.47 8.46
CA LYS A 134 -13.49 13.83 9.29
C LYS A 134 -12.34 14.35 8.43
N LEU A 135 -12.06 13.71 7.30
CA LEU A 135 -11.04 14.16 6.35
C LEU A 135 -11.39 15.52 5.74
N LEU A 136 -12.66 15.71 5.35
CA LEU A 136 -13.15 16.97 4.78
C LEU A 136 -13.06 18.12 5.79
N ARG A 137 -13.55 17.93 7.01
CA ARG A 137 -13.45 18.94 8.09
C ARG A 137 -12.00 19.29 8.43
N GLY A 138 -11.09 18.33 8.30
CA GLY A 138 -9.66 18.53 8.47
C GLY A 138 -8.96 19.22 7.30
N GLY A 139 -9.67 19.49 6.19
CA GLY A 139 -9.09 20.03 4.96
C GLY A 139 -8.15 19.06 4.24
N LEU A 140 -8.22 17.76 4.54
CA LEU A 140 -7.32 16.73 3.99
C LEU A 140 -7.80 16.19 2.64
N ILE A 141 -9.09 16.37 2.34
CA ILE A 141 -9.71 16.12 1.04
C ILE A 141 -10.61 17.29 0.66
N THR A 142 -10.90 17.43 -0.64
CA THR A 142 -11.84 18.44 -1.16
C THR A 142 -13.29 17.98 -1.05
N GLU A 143 -14.24 18.89 -1.20
CA GLU A 143 -15.68 18.55 -1.29
C GLU A 143 -15.94 17.57 -2.45
N ALA A 144 -15.31 17.78 -3.61
CA ALA A 144 -15.46 16.90 -4.76
C ALA A 144 -14.97 15.47 -4.45
N GLN A 145 -13.80 15.33 -3.82
CA GLN A 145 -13.27 14.03 -3.40
C GLN A 145 -14.16 13.38 -2.34
N PHE A 146 -14.70 14.16 -1.40
CA PHE A 146 -15.65 13.66 -0.41
C PHE A 146 -16.87 13.04 -1.09
N GLN A 147 -17.50 13.76 -2.03
CA GLN A 147 -18.67 13.24 -2.74
C GLN A 147 -18.34 11.98 -3.53
N GLU A 148 -17.22 11.98 -4.26
CA GLU A 148 -16.76 10.83 -5.05
C GLU A 148 -16.52 9.59 -4.16
N PHE A 149 -15.75 9.71 -3.08
CA PHE A 149 -15.46 8.55 -2.22
C PHE A 149 -16.70 7.96 -1.55
N VAL A 150 -17.68 8.80 -1.21
CA VAL A 150 -18.91 8.36 -0.57
C VAL A 150 -19.89 7.74 -1.57
N SER A 151 -19.97 8.21 -2.82
CA SER A 151 -20.87 7.67 -3.83
C SER A 151 -20.27 6.49 -4.60
N GLU A 152 -19.00 6.60 -4.99
CA GLU A 152 -18.34 5.69 -5.94
C GLU A 152 -17.37 4.69 -5.28
N LYS A 153 -17.34 4.64 -3.94
CA LYS A 153 -16.39 3.83 -3.17
C LYS A 153 -14.94 4.30 -3.40
N ALA A 154 -14.00 3.73 -2.65
CA ALA A 154 -12.57 3.97 -2.87
C ALA A 154 -11.82 2.64 -3.05
N ILE A 155 -10.64 2.72 -3.67
CA ILE A 155 -9.72 1.59 -3.81
C ILE A 155 -9.38 0.99 -2.43
N GLY A 156 -9.50 -0.33 -2.33
CA GLY A 156 -9.29 -1.12 -1.12
C GLY A 156 -8.01 -1.95 -1.21
N SER A 157 -8.15 -3.27 -1.14
CA SER A 157 -7.02 -4.21 -1.22
C SER A 157 -6.66 -4.62 -2.64
N HIS A 158 -5.42 -5.08 -2.78
CA HIS A 158 -4.89 -5.73 -3.98
C HIS A 158 -4.16 -7.03 -3.63
N LEU A 159 -4.04 -7.94 -4.59
CA LEU A 159 -3.06 -9.03 -4.52
C LEU A 159 -1.81 -8.60 -5.31
N GLU A 160 -0.65 -8.64 -4.67
CA GLU A 160 0.63 -8.53 -5.36
C GLU A 160 1.14 -9.91 -5.76
N THR A 161 1.38 -10.05 -7.06
CA THR A 161 1.99 -11.24 -7.65
C THR A 161 3.48 -11.03 -7.85
N LEU A 162 4.30 -11.79 -7.14
CA LEU A 162 5.76 -11.71 -7.19
C LEU A 162 6.35 -12.97 -7.82
N GLN A 163 7.28 -12.80 -8.76
CA GLN A 163 8.21 -13.86 -9.16
C GLN A 163 9.64 -13.38 -9.01
N ARG A 164 10.44 -14.16 -8.26
CA ARG A 164 11.88 -13.94 -8.08
C ARG A 164 12.66 -15.14 -8.60
N ARG A 165 13.73 -14.88 -9.34
CA ARG A 165 14.69 -15.90 -9.78
C ARG A 165 16.10 -15.50 -9.35
N GLY A 166 17.00 -16.47 -9.18
CA GLY A 166 18.43 -16.21 -8.96
C GLY A 166 18.79 -15.58 -7.61
N GLY A 167 17.93 -15.65 -6.58
CA GLY A 167 18.26 -15.18 -5.23
C GLY A 167 18.20 -13.66 -5.00
N PHE A 168 17.64 -12.89 -5.94
CA PHE A 168 17.49 -11.43 -5.80
C PHE A 168 16.53 -11.05 -4.65
N LYS A 169 17.04 -10.35 -3.63
CA LYS A 169 16.27 -9.91 -2.45
C LYS A 169 15.95 -8.39 -2.42
N GLY A 170 16.37 -7.63 -3.43
CA GLY A 170 16.19 -6.18 -3.46
C GLY A 170 14.79 -5.72 -3.91
N PHE A 171 14.57 -4.41 -3.82
CA PHE A 171 13.40 -3.70 -4.33
C PHE A 171 13.86 -2.56 -5.24
N ASN A 172 13.18 -2.36 -6.36
CA ASN A 172 13.41 -1.17 -7.16
C ASN A 172 12.58 -0.02 -6.59
N GLN A 173 13.23 0.86 -5.82
CA GLN A 173 12.58 2.00 -5.16
C GLN A 173 11.68 2.83 -6.11
N LYS A 174 12.12 3.06 -7.36
CA LYS A 174 11.34 3.83 -8.34
C LYS A 174 10.07 3.10 -8.75
N SER A 175 10.19 1.79 -9.00
CA SER A 175 9.05 0.94 -9.33
C SER A 175 8.03 0.86 -8.19
N VAL A 176 8.51 0.75 -6.95
CA VAL A 176 7.63 0.72 -5.76
C VAL A 176 6.91 2.06 -5.56
N SER A 177 7.63 3.19 -5.68
CA SER A 177 6.97 4.51 -5.61
C SER A 177 5.96 4.71 -6.74
N ALA A 178 6.23 4.20 -7.94
CA ALA A 178 5.30 4.29 -9.05
C ALA A 178 4.01 3.50 -8.79
N ILE A 179 4.10 2.28 -8.24
CA ILE A 179 2.89 1.50 -7.94
C ILE A 179 2.10 2.09 -6.78
N ILE A 180 2.75 2.63 -5.74
CA ILE A 180 2.05 3.34 -4.65
C ILE A 180 1.32 4.59 -5.17
N ALA A 181 1.92 5.35 -6.09
CA ALA A 181 1.21 6.47 -6.72
C ALA A 181 0.04 5.98 -7.59
N ALA A 182 0.20 4.85 -8.27
CA ALA A 182 -0.83 4.25 -9.10
C ALA A 182 -1.98 3.61 -8.32
N THR A 183 -1.86 3.42 -7.01
CA THR A 183 -2.95 2.99 -6.12
C THR A 183 -3.51 4.13 -5.25
N ASP A 184 -3.15 5.38 -5.54
CA ASP A 184 -3.70 6.54 -4.83
C ASP A 184 -5.23 6.61 -5.03
N PRO A 185 -6.04 6.63 -3.95
CA PRO A 185 -7.50 6.71 -4.07
C PRO A 185 -8.00 7.85 -4.97
N ARG A 186 -7.27 8.97 -5.04
CA ARG A 186 -7.64 10.17 -5.83
C ARG A 186 -7.47 10.00 -7.34
N THR A 187 -6.70 9.00 -7.78
CA THR A 187 -6.39 8.80 -9.20
C THR A 187 -7.15 7.61 -9.79
N GLN A 188 -7.88 6.86 -8.96
CA GLN A 188 -8.65 5.70 -9.39
C GLN A 188 -10.01 6.11 -9.96
N SER A 189 -10.05 6.39 -11.26
CA SER A 189 -11.30 6.59 -11.97
C SER A 189 -12.19 5.35 -11.87
N VAL A 190 -13.49 5.54 -11.69
CA VAL A 190 -14.48 4.49 -11.95
C VAL A 190 -14.46 4.21 -13.45
N SER A 191 -13.86 3.10 -13.88
CA SER A 191 -14.18 2.57 -15.18
C SER A 191 -15.61 2.04 -15.10
N HIS A 192 -16.56 2.78 -15.67
CA HIS A 192 -17.87 2.22 -15.97
C HIS A 192 -17.63 1.06 -16.95
N ALA A 193 -17.78 -0.16 -16.46
CA ALA A 193 -17.90 -1.35 -17.30
C ALA A 193 -19.22 -1.31 -18.08
#